data_AF-A0A7K2MTT8-F1
#
_entry.id   AF-A0A7K2MTT8-F1
#
_cell.length_a   1.000
_cell.length_b   1.000
_cell.length_c   1.000
_cell.angle_alpha   90.00
_cell.angle_beta   90.00
_cell.angle_gamma   90.00
#
_symmetry.space_group_name_H-M   'P 1'
#
loop_
_entity.id
_entity.type
_entity.pdbx_description
1 polymer ?
#
loop_
_entity_poly.entity_id
_entity_poly.type
_entity_poly.pdbx_seq_one_letter_code
_entity_poly.pdbx_strand_id
1 'polypeptide(L)'
;MSLSRRQVTAAAVSSIPLAFAAAQPAHAGGCPHHPRTLYIAGDSTAAQKYSDAAPETGWGMALPFFLRHDLRVANHAVNGRSSKSFVDEGRLDVVLGAIRPGDFLLIQFAHNDEKDEDPTRYTEPWTTYQDCLRMYVDGARARGARPVLATPVERRRFDAEGNAV
;
A
#
# COMPACT_ATOMS: atom_id res chain seq x y z
N MET A 1 -54.60 29.91 -72.97
CA MET A 1 -55.22 29.55 -71.67
C MET A 1 -54.96 28.08 -71.41
N SER A 2 -54.61 27.73 -70.16
CA SER A 2 -54.64 26.39 -69.53
C SER A 2 -53.55 25.37 -69.96
N LEU A 3 -52.42 25.25 -69.25
CA LEU A 3 -52.12 24.42 -68.03
C LEU A 3 -51.95 22.91 -68.35
N SER A 4 -50.71 22.42 -68.48
CA SER A 4 -49.81 21.87 -67.44
C SER A 4 -50.31 20.60 -66.74
N ARG A 5 -49.69 19.46 -67.07
CA ARG A 5 -49.71 18.23 -66.25
C ARG A 5 -48.35 18.07 -65.57
N ARG A 6 -48.27 18.39 -64.27
CA ARG A 6 -47.14 18.02 -63.42
C ARG A 6 -47.35 16.61 -62.90
N GLN A 7 -46.34 15.76 -63.08
CA GLN A 7 -46.24 14.44 -62.49
C GLN A 7 -45.99 14.57 -60.98
N VAL A 8 -46.66 13.76 -60.17
CA VAL A 8 -46.46 13.66 -58.72
C VAL A 8 -45.54 12.47 -58.46
N THR A 9 -44.34 12.72 -57.96
CA THR A 9 -43.44 11.70 -57.41
C THR A 9 -43.80 11.47 -55.94
N ALA A 10 -44.16 10.23 -55.60
CA ALA A 10 -44.34 9.80 -54.22
C ALA A 10 -42.97 9.45 -53.62
N ALA A 11 -42.57 10.13 -52.55
CA ALA A 11 -41.39 9.77 -51.77
C ALA A 11 -41.76 8.68 -50.75
N ALA A 12 -41.09 7.53 -50.81
CA ALA A 12 -41.21 6.47 -49.82
C ALA A 12 -40.36 6.81 -48.59
N VAL A 13 -40.98 6.86 -47.40
CA VAL A 13 -40.30 7.04 -46.12
C VAL A 13 -40.07 5.66 -45.52
N SER A 14 -38.81 5.21 -45.48
CA SER A 14 -38.41 3.97 -44.79
C SER A 14 -38.26 4.24 -43.30
N SER A 15 -39.08 3.59 -42.48
CA SER A 15 -38.97 3.60 -41.01
C SER A 15 -37.90 2.60 -40.56
N ILE A 16 -36.89 3.10 -39.82
CA ILE A 16 -35.91 2.26 -39.13
C ILE A 16 -36.46 1.96 -37.73
N PRO A 17 -36.63 0.70 -37.31
CA PRO A 17 -37.00 0.40 -35.94
C PRO A 17 -35.81 0.65 -35.00
N LEU A 18 -35.98 1.56 -34.03
CA LEU A 18 -35.08 1.68 -32.88
C LEU A 18 -35.32 0.47 -31.96
N ALA A 19 -34.38 -0.47 -31.94
CA ALA A 19 -34.35 -1.49 -30.90
C ALA A 19 -33.80 -0.87 -29.60
N PHE A 20 -34.66 -0.69 -28.61
CA PHE A 20 -34.23 -0.39 -27.24
C PHE A 20 -33.63 -1.66 -26.64
N ALA A 21 -32.30 -1.73 -26.57
CA ALA A 21 -31.63 -2.69 -25.72
C ALA A 21 -31.90 -2.32 -24.26
N ALA A 22 -32.72 -3.11 -23.58
CA ALA A 22 -32.88 -3.00 -22.13
C ALA A 22 -31.55 -3.39 -21.47
N ALA A 23 -30.86 -2.41 -20.89
CA ALA A 23 -29.72 -2.68 -20.03
C ALA A 23 -30.21 -3.47 -18.82
N GLN A 24 -29.75 -4.72 -18.69
CA GLN A 24 -29.96 -5.48 -17.47
C GLN A 24 -29.24 -4.75 -16.32
N PRO A 25 -29.83 -4.68 -15.12
CA PRO A 25 -29.11 -4.16 -13.97
C PRO A 25 -27.87 -5.02 -13.77
N ALA A 26 -26.70 -4.39 -13.75
CA ALA A 26 -25.47 -5.07 -13.40
C ALA A 26 -25.65 -5.67 -12.00
N HIS A 27 -25.76 -7.00 -11.91
CA HIS A 27 -25.59 -7.68 -10.64
C HIS A 27 -24.16 -7.39 -10.20
N ALA A 28 -24.00 -6.55 -9.18
CA ALA A 28 -22.82 -6.55 -8.35
C ALA A 28 -22.79 -7.91 -7.63
N GLY A 29 -22.35 -8.95 -8.35
CA GLY A 29 -21.96 -10.21 -7.73
C GLY A 29 -20.94 -9.83 -6.67
N GLY A 30 -21.27 -10.11 -5.41
CA GLY A 30 -20.38 -9.79 -4.29
C GLY A 30 -19.00 -10.32 -4.62
N CYS A 31 -18.04 -9.41 -4.83
CA CYS A 31 -16.66 -9.81 -5.01
C CYS A 31 -16.31 -10.72 -3.82
N PRO A 32 -15.76 -11.92 -4.05
CA PRO A 32 -15.29 -12.74 -2.94
C PRO A 32 -14.37 -11.86 -2.10
N HIS A 33 -14.80 -11.57 -0.87
CA HIS A 33 -14.14 -10.64 0.01
C HIS A 33 -12.83 -11.30 0.45
N HIS A 34 -11.75 -11.14 -0.32
CA HIS A 34 -10.48 -11.68 0.09
C HIS A 34 -10.08 -10.99 1.41
N PRO A 35 -9.59 -11.73 2.42
CA PRO A 35 -9.06 -11.12 3.62
C PRO A 35 -7.94 -10.16 3.22
N ARG A 36 -8.07 -8.89 3.59
CA ARG A 36 -7.03 -7.89 3.32
C ARG A 36 -5.78 -8.26 4.11
N THR A 37 -4.63 -7.88 3.60
CA THR A 37 -3.35 -8.05 4.27
C THR A 37 -2.74 -6.69 4.60
N LEU A 38 -2.27 -6.54 5.83
CA LEU A 38 -1.41 -5.45 6.26
C LEU A 38 0.03 -5.95 6.26
N TYR A 39 0.82 -5.43 5.33
CA TYR A 39 2.25 -5.67 5.25
C TYR A 39 2.98 -4.66 6.13
N ILE A 40 3.97 -5.11 6.91
CA ILE A 40 4.83 -4.24 7.71
C ILE A 40 6.22 -4.25 7.10
N ALA A 41 6.70 -3.08 6.67
CA ALA A 41 8.10 -2.83 6.34
C ALA A 41 8.71 -1.99 7.45
N GLY A 42 9.78 -2.49 8.07
CA GLY A 42 10.44 -1.78 9.16
C GLY A 42 11.69 -2.47 9.68
N ASP A 43 12.15 -1.99 10.84
CA ASP A 43 13.39 -2.40 11.48
C ASP A 43 13.18 -3.33 12.70
N SER A 44 14.18 -3.43 13.57
CA SER A 44 14.13 -4.26 14.79
C SER A 44 12.97 -3.94 15.72
N THR A 45 12.50 -2.69 15.75
CA THR A 45 11.40 -2.29 16.64
C THR A 45 10.06 -2.88 16.20
N ALA A 46 9.91 -3.26 14.94
CA ALA A 46 8.72 -3.93 14.39
C ALA A 46 8.92 -5.44 14.17
N ALA A 47 10.17 -5.90 14.04
CA ALA A 47 10.52 -7.25 13.60
C ALA A 47 10.01 -8.38 14.50
N GLN A 48 9.74 -9.53 13.87
CA GLN A 48 9.49 -10.79 14.57
C GLN A 48 10.75 -11.22 15.35
N LYS A 49 10.54 -11.64 16.60
CA LYS A 49 11.55 -12.23 17.48
C LYS A 49 11.16 -13.66 17.86
N TYR A 50 12.16 -14.48 18.16
CA TYR A 50 11.98 -15.85 18.61
C TYR A 50 12.40 -16.00 20.07
N SER A 51 12.16 -17.17 20.66
CA SER A 51 12.30 -17.41 22.10
C SER A 51 13.70 -17.16 22.65
N ASP A 52 14.73 -17.31 21.82
CA ASP A 52 16.13 -17.06 22.15
C ASP A 52 16.47 -15.56 22.31
N ALA A 53 15.67 -14.67 21.73
CA ALA A 53 15.82 -13.22 21.86
C ALA A 53 15.04 -12.62 23.04
N ALA A 54 14.29 -13.42 23.79
CA ALA A 54 13.49 -12.93 24.91
C ALA A 54 14.37 -12.22 25.96
N PRO A 55 13.96 -11.04 26.48
CA PRO A 55 12.64 -10.42 26.39
C PRO A 55 12.44 -9.44 25.21
N GLU A 56 13.34 -9.38 24.23
CA GLU A 56 13.21 -8.50 23.08
C GLU A 56 11.98 -8.86 22.22
N THR A 57 11.19 -7.84 21.82
CA THR A 57 10.03 -8.01 20.94
C THR A 57 9.86 -6.81 20.01
N GLY A 58 9.33 -7.05 18.81
CA GLY A 58 8.85 -5.99 17.94
C GLY A 58 7.37 -5.69 18.16
N TRP A 59 6.94 -4.44 18.00
CA TRP A 59 5.52 -4.06 18.11
C TRP A 59 4.65 -4.76 17.05
N GLY A 60 5.22 -5.11 15.89
CA GLY A 60 4.54 -5.84 14.82
C GLY A 60 4.09 -7.25 15.23
N MET A 61 4.72 -7.85 16.25
CA MET A 61 4.29 -9.14 16.80
C MET A 61 2.97 -9.05 17.57
N ALA A 62 2.72 -7.89 18.20
CA ALA A 62 1.52 -7.66 18.99
C ALA A 62 0.34 -7.15 18.14
N LEU A 63 0.62 -6.52 17.00
CA LEU A 63 -0.40 -5.91 16.15
C LEU A 63 -1.60 -6.82 15.81
N PRO A 64 -1.42 -8.11 15.45
CA PRO A 64 -2.54 -8.99 15.12
C PRO A 64 -3.62 -9.10 16.22
N PHE A 65 -3.25 -8.94 17.50
CA PHE A 65 -4.20 -9.03 18.62
C PHE A 65 -5.15 -7.83 18.71
N PHE A 66 -4.83 -6.72 18.06
CA PHE A 66 -5.63 -5.49 18.08
C PHE A 66 -6.46 -5.29 16.79
N LEU A 67 -6.31 -6.18 15.81
CA LEU A 67 -6.96 -6.06 14.51
C LEU A 67 -8.16 -7.00 14.38
N ARG A 68 -9.13 -6.58 13.57
CA ARG A 68 -10.26 -7.43 13.15
C ARG A 68 -9.78 -8.68 12.43
N HIS A 69 -10.46 -9.81 12.65
CA HIS A 69 -10.05 -11.14 12.18
C HIS A 69 -9.89 -11.29 10.65
N ASP A 70 -10.51 -10.42 9.86
CA ASP A 70 -10.42 -10.45 8.39
C ASP A 70 -9.30 -9.57 7.82
N LEU A 71 -8.44 -9.03 8.69
CA LEU A 71 -7.18 -8.37 8.32
C LEU A 71 -6.00 -9.24 8.77
N ARG A 72 -5.29 -9.83 7.81
CA ARG A 72 -4.07 -10.61 8.07
C ARG A 72 -2.88 -9.65 8.23
N VAL A 73 -1.89 -10.01 9.04
CA VAL A 73 -0.64 -9.27 9.16
C VAL A 73 0.49 -10.08 8.53
N ALA A 74 1.21 -9.48 7.60
CA ALA A 74 2.45 -9.99 7.04
C ALA A 74 3.60 -9.11 7.52
N ASN A 75 4.28 -9.54 8.60
CA ASN A 75 5.38 -8.77 9.18
C ASN A 75 6.68 -9.07 8.43
N HIS A 76 7.15 -8.12 7.61
CA HIS A 76 8.41 -8.21 6.88
C HIS A 76 9.52 -7.36 7.51
N ALA A 77 9.30 -6.78 8.70
CA ALA A 77 10.32 -5.99 9.36
C ALA A 77 11.52 -6.84 9.78
N VAL A 78 12.73 -6.27 9.67
CA VAL A 78 13.98 -6.99 9.89
C VAL A 78 14.97 -6.16 10.69
N ASN A 79 15.62 -6.81 11.66
CA ASN A 79 16.62 -6.18 12.50
C ASN A 79 17.71 -5.46 11.70
N GLY A 80 18.04 -4.26 12.15
CA GLY A 80 19.15 -3.46 11.61
C GLY A 80 18.91 -2.86 10.22
N ARG A 81 17.71 -3.00 9.63
CA ARG A 81 17.43 -2.41 8.32
C ARG A 81 17.06 -0.94 8.47
N SER A 82 17.53 -0.16 7.51
CA SER A 82 17.12 1.21 7.24
C SER A 82 16.13 1.23 6.07
N SER A 83 15.53 2.39 5.80
CA SER A 83 14.65 2.55 4.63
C SER A 83 15.38 2.22 3.33
N LYS A 84 16.70 2.51 3.25
CA LYS A 84 17.59 2.22 2.12
C LYS A 84 18.00 0.74 2.05
N SER A 85 18.61 0.20 3.09
CA SER A 85 19.12 -1.19 3.05
C SER A 85 18.00 -2.21 2.85
N PHE A 86 16.78 -1.92 3.31
CA PHE A 86 15.62 -2.77 3.03
C PHE A 86 15.26 -2.82 1.53
N VAL A 87 15.41 -1.70 0.82
CA VAL A 87 15.26 -1.64 -0.65
C VAL A 87 16.40 -2.36 -1.33
N ASP A 88 17.64 -2.04 -0.96
CA ASP A 88 18.85 -2.60 -1.60
C ASP A 88 18.93 -4.13 -1.48
N GLU A 89 18.42 -4.69 -0.39
CA GLU A 89 18.33 -6.13 -0.16
C GLU A 89 17.15 -6.80 -0.91
N GLY A 90 16.38 -6.06 -1.71
CA GLY A 90 15.23 -6.57 -2.46
C GLY A 90 14.00 -6.91 -1.60
N ARG A 91 13.98 -6.50 -0.32
CA ARG A 91 12.86 -6.83 0.57
C ARG A 91 11.60 -6.07 0.22
N LEU A 92 11.74 -4.83 -0.26
CA LEU A 92 10.60 -4.09 -0.79
C LEU A 92 9.99 -4.81 -1.99
N ASP A 93 10.81 -5.37 -2.88
CA ASP A 93 10.33 -6.11 -4.05
C ASP A 93 9.54 -7.36 -3.64
N VAL A 94 9.96 -8.07 -2.60
CA VAL A 94 9.21 -9.21 -2.04
C VAL A 94 7.82 -8.78 -1.57
N VAL A 95 7.73 -7.68 -0.82
CA VAL A 95 6.45 -7.14 -0.34
C VAL A 95 5.58 -6.71 -1.51
N LEU A 96 6.15 -5.94 -2.44
CA LEU A 96 5.44 -5.43 -3.61
C LEU A 96 5.05 -6.56 -4.59
N GLY A 97 5.77 -7.67 -4.64
CA GLY A 97 5.39 -8.84 -5.44
C GLY A 97 4.15 -9.57 -4.90
N ALA A 98 3.89 -9.46 -3.60
CA ALA A 98 2.77 -10.14 -2.94
C ALA A 98 1.54 -9.25 -2.72
N ILE A 99 1.75 -7.94 -2.55
CA ILE A 99 0.69 -6.99 -2.20
C ILE A 99 -0.37 -6.86 -3.30
N ARG A 100 -1.65 -6.78 -2.92
CA ARG A 100 -2.81 -6.72 -3.82
C ARG A 100 -3.59 -5.41 -3.67
N PRO A 101 -4.41 -5.04 -4.66
CA PRO A 101 -5.33 -3.92 -4.52
C PRO A 101 -6.19 -4.02 -3.26
N GLY A 102 -6.23 -2.96 -2.46
CA GLY A 102 -6.97 -2.91 -1.18
C GLY A 102 -6.19 -3.35 0.07
N ASP A 103 -4.99 -3.92 -0.10
CA ASP A 103 -4.07 -4.20 1.02
C ASP A 103 -3.45 -2.92 1.58
N PHE A 104 -2.72 -3.05 2.70
CA PHE A 104 -2.00 -1.97 3.36
C PHE A 104 -0.50 -2.23 3.37
N LEU A 105 0.29 -1.17 3.22
CA LEU A 105 1.74 -1.20 3.48
C LEU A 105 2.05 -0.20 4.60
N LEU A 106 2.28 -0.70 5.80
CA LEU A 106 2.69 0.07 6.97
C LEU A 106 4.22 0.17 7.00
N ILE A 107 4.74 1.39 6.99
CA ILE A 107 6.17 1.70 6.79
C ILE A 107 6.67 2.45 8.02
N GLN A 108 7.67 1.90 8.70
CA GLN A 108 8.33 2.54 9.84
C GLN A 108 9.84 2.30 9.77
N PHE A 109 10.59 3.38 9.57
CA PHE A 109 12.06 3.39 9.58
C PHE A 109 12.54 4.68 10.26
N ALA A 110 13.85 4.71 10.55
CA ALA A 110 14.69 5.89 10.88
C ALA A 110 15.88 5.47 11.76
N HIS A 111 15.70 4.47 12.66
CA HIS A 111 16.72 4.13 13.67
C HIS A 111 18.05 3.69 13.09
N ASN A 112 18.03 3.12 11.89
CA ASN A 112 19.25 2.70 11.19
C ASN A 112 19.61 3.64 10.03
N ASP A 113 18.70 4.53 9.64
CA ASP A 113 18.92 5.55 8.62
C ASP A 113 19.88 6.65 9.11
N GLU A 114 19.87 6.94 10.41
CA GLU A 114 20.72 7.97 11.04
C GLU A 114 22.21 7.57 11.23
N LYS A 115 22.58 6.32 10.92
CA LYS A 115 23.93 5.77 11.19
C LYS A 115 24.90 6.15 10.08
N ASP A 116 25.43 7.37 10.16
CA ASP A 116 26.36 7.94 9.16
C ASP A 116 27.67 7.14 9.04
N GLU A 117 28.04 6.39 10.06
CA GLU A 117 29.18 5.49 10.06
C GLU A 117 29.00 4.24 9.18
N ASP A 118 27.76 3.92 8.79
CA ASP A 118 27.42 2.77 7.94
C ASP A 118 26.73 3.24 6.63
N PRO A 119 27.50 3.49 5.56
CA PRO A 119 26.96 3.96 4.27
C PRO A 119 25.97 2.99 3.62
N THR A 120 25.96 1.72 4.02
CA THR A 120 24.99 0.76 3.49
C THR A 120 23.58 1.02 4.03
N ARG A 121 23.50 1.65 5.21
CA ARG A 121 22.25 1.96 5.90
C ARG A 121 21.89 3.43 5.89
N TYR A 122 22.90 4.31 5.97
CA TYR A 122 22.71 5.74 6.11
C TYR A 122 21.79 6.33 5.03
N THR A 123 20.91 7.22 5.45
CA THR A 123 20.21 8.13 4.55
C THR A 123 20.22 9.55 5.11
N GLU A 124 20.40 10.52 4.21
CA GLU A 124 20.36 11.94 4.54
C GLU A 124 18.89 12.36 4.74
N PRO A 125 18.51 12.99 5.87
CA PRO A 125 17.11 13.20 6.24
C PRO A 125 16.27 13.95 5.21
N TRP A 126 16.86 14.92 4.51
CA TRP A 126 16.16 15.81 3.57
C TRP A 126 16.32 15.41 2.10
N THR A 127 17.02 14.31 1.82
CA THR A 127 17.21 13.80 0.46
C THR A 127 16.93 12.30 0.41
N THR A 128 17.95 11.46 0.60
CA THR A 128 17.85 10.02 0.34
C THR A 128 16.87 9.31 1.26
N TYR A 129 16.62 9.82 2.47
CA TYR A 129 15.59 9.25 3.35
C TYR A 129 14.20 9.43 2.72
N GLN A 130 13.91 10.65 2.26
CA GLN A 130 12.63 10.94 1.60
C GLN A 130 12.51 10.20 0.27
N ASP A 131 13.60 10.10 -0.50
CA ASP A 131 13.64 9.34 -1.75
C ASP A 131 13.28 7.87 -1.49
N CYS A 132 13.89 7.25 -0.49
CA CYS A 132 13.59 5.88 -0.09
C CYS A 132 12.11 5.74 0.29
N LEU A 133 11.60 6.59 1.20
CA LEU A 133 10.18 6.54 1.60
C LEU A 133 9.21 6.70 0.42
N ARG A 134 9.54 7.53 -0.58
CA ARG A 134 8.73 7.67 -1.79
C ARG A 134 8.65 6.36 -2.58
N MET A 135 9.73 5.57 -2.65
CA MET A 135 9.70 4.25 -3.31
C MET A 135 8.65 3.31 -2.71
N TYR A 136 8.53 3.26 -1.37
CA TYR A 136 7.50 2.45 -0.69
C TYR A 136 6.09 2.95 -1.00
N VAL A 137 5.89 4.27 -0.89
CA VAL A 137 4.59 4.92 -1.10
C VAL A 137 4.11 4.71 -2.53
N ASP A 138 4.97 4.98 -3.50
CA ASP A 138 4.65 4.90 -4.92
C ASP A 138 4.51 3.44 -5.36
N GLY A 139 5.37 2.54 -4.87
CA GLY A 139 5.30 1.11 -5.14
C GLY A 139 3.99 0.48 -4.67
N ALA A 140 3.51 0.85 -3.48
CA ALA A 140 2.22 0.41 -2.95
C ALA A 140 1.04 0.99 -3.76
N ARG A 141 1.06 2.29 -4.03
CA ARG A 141 0.01 2.97 -4.81
C ARG A 141 -0.12 2.40 -6.21
N ALA A 142 1.00 2.13 -6.88
CA ALA A 142 1.04 1.53 -8.21
C ALA A 142 0.36 0.14 -8.27
N ARG A 143 0.24 -0.54 -7.12
CA ARG A 143 -0.43 -1.85 -6.98
C ARG A 143 -1.83 -1.76 -6.38
N GLY A 144 -2.37 -0.55 -6.26
CA GLY A 144 -3.69 -0.31 -5.67
C GLY A 144 -3.75 -0.54 -4.15
N ALA A 145 -2.60 -0.64 -3.49
CA ALA A 145 -2.52 -0.77 -2.04
C ALA A 145 -2.42 0.59 -1.36
N ARG A 146 -2.72 0.63 -0.06
CA ARG A 146 -2.72 1.86 0.76
C ARG A 146 -1.42 1.95 1.59
N PRO A 147 -0.48 2.84 1.26
CA PRO A 147 0.67 3.08 2.12
C PRO A 147 0.27 3.87 3.36
N VAL A 148 0.89 3.55 4.49
CA VAL A 148 0.74 4.24 5.77
C VAL A 148 2.14 4.47 6.34
N LEU A 149 2.53 5.72 6.51
CA LEU A 149 3.77 6.08 7.21
C LEU A 149 3.50 6.13 8.71
N ALA A 150 4.31 5.42 9.48
CA ALA A 150 4.32 5.50 10.94
C ALA A 150 5.66 6.09 11.39
N THR A 151 5.62 7.05 12.30
CA THR A 151 6.83 7.60 12.91
C THR A 151 7.57 6.52 13.71
N PRO A 152 8.92 6.52 13.71
CA PRO A 152 9.71 5.56 14.46
C PRO A 152 9.45 5.67 15.96
N VAL A 153 9.69 4.57 16.68
CA VAL A 153 9.54 4.53 18.14
C VAL A 153 10.59 5.43 18.80
N GLU A 154 10.22 6.17 19.84
CA GLU A 154 11.14 6.97 20.65
C GLU A 154 12.21 6.08 21.31
N ARG A 155 13.45 6.56 21.37
CA ARG A 155 14.48 5.90 22.19
C ARG A 155 14.31 6.34 23.63
N ARG A 156 14.01 5.39 24.52
CA ARG A 156 13.91 5.68 25.94
C ARG A 156 15.29 6.07 26.48
N ARG A 157 15.43 7.31 26.93
CA ARG A 157 16.53 7.77 27.77
C ARG A 157 15.98 8.13 29.14
N PHE A 158 16.75 7.79 30.16
CA PHE A 158 16.42 8.10 31.54
C PHE A 158 17.63 8.76 32.20
N ASP A 159 17.38 9.75 33.06
CA ASP A 159 18.39 10.29 33.96
C ASP A 159 18.72 9.30 35.10
N ALA A 160 19.64 9.69 35.99
CA ALA A 160 20.06 8.84 37.10
C ALA A 160 18.94 8.60 38.12
N GLU A 161 17.96 9.49 38.16
CA GLU A 161 16.79 9.48 39.03
C GLU A 161 15.63 8.64 38.44
N GLY A 162 15.73 8.21 37.18
CA GLY A 162 14.75 7.38 36.49
C GLY A 162 13.65 8.18 35.77
N ASN A 163 13.80 9.48 35.60
CA ASN A 163 12.89 10.29 34.79
C ASN A 163 13.22 10.15 33.31
N ALA A 164 12.19 10.11 32.45
CA ALA A 164 12.38 10.14 31.01
C ALA A 164 12.97 11.50 30.59
N VAL A 165 14.01 11.48 29.75
CA VAL A 165 14.73 12.67 29.24
C VAL A 165 14.98 12.58 27.75
#